data_AF-A0A1Y3QVK8-F1
#
_entry.id   AF-A0A1Y3QVK8-F1
#
_cell.length_a   1.000
_cell.length_b   1.000
_cell.length_c   1.000
_cell.angle_alpha   90.00
_cell.angle_beta   90.00
_cell.angle_gamma   90.00
#
_symmetry.space_group_name_H-M   'P 1'
#
loop_
_entity.id
_entity.type
_entity.pdbx_description
1 polymer ?
#
loop_
_entity_poly.entity_id
_entity_poly.type
_entity_poly.pdbx_seq_one_letter_code
_entity_poly.pdbx_strand_id
1 'polypeptide(L)'
;MNLSEYSRRPSCEVRIGRVVIGGGHPVAVQSMTNTDTNDTEASVAQIERIDRAGGKIVRLTAQGRREGENLARIVRRLRDEGFDTAVVADIHFLPEVAAIAAQYVDKVRINPGNYRTDRGELEELIARCRERGVALRIGVNHGSLAKRVFDQWGDTPQGMVVSAMEFLRVCKAHGFDQVVVSMKSSNTRVMVAAYRLLVAAMDAEDMHYPIHLGVTEAGSGIEGRIKSAVGIGALLCDGIGDTIRVSLTEAPEHEIPVAELLVRHFAERPGTFPVLHPERYSPTEYRRRTNIQVPVVHSEPLDGFRVIEAVSGNPTAELRAAILNLDTPEPVVVKRRYEETSPEALAVKAAADLGVLLLDGLADGIWIDAPGFAEDQVREIELMILQAARVRFSHTEYIACPSCGRTLYDIEKTLADIKSRTSHLSNLKIGVMGCIVNGPGEMADADYGYVGAAPGRITLYKGRTVVARNIPQQEALDRLVELIKADGEWVEP
;
A
#
# COMPACT_ATOMS: atom_id res chain seq x y z
N MET A 1 14.57 -6.67 -13.89
CA MET A 1 15.19 -5.90 -12.80
C MET A 1 16.70 -5.96 -12.97
N ASN A 2 17.40 -4.84 -12.84
CA ASN A 2 18.86 -4.81 -12.79
C ASN A 2 19.28 -4.91 -11.31
N LEU A 3 20.12 -5.89 -10.95
CA LEU A 3 20.58 -6.07 -9.57
C LEU A 3 21.81 -5.21 -9.22
N SER A 4 22.54 -4.73 -10.24
CA SER A 4 23.81 -4.03 -10.06
C SER A 4 23.66 -2.51 -10.01
N GLU A 5 22.63 -1.95 -10.64
CA GLU A 5 22.38 -0.51 -10.66
C GLU A 5 20.89 -0.21 -10.61
N TYR A 6 20.56 0.99 -10.15
CA TYR A 6 19.19 1.47 -10.14
C TYR A 6 18.76 1.97 -11.52
N SER A 7 17.64 1.45 -12.02
CA SER A 7 17.01 1.93 -13.23
C SER A 7 15.50 1.86 -13.08
N ARG A 8 14.78 2.93 -13.44
CA ARG A 8 13.32 2.89 -13.50
C ARG A 8 12.85 1.91 -14.58
N ARG A 9 11.81 1.15 -14.28
CA ARG A 9 11.11 0.30 -15.25
C ARG A 9 10.49 1.19 -16.34
N PRO A 10 10.72 0.91 -17.63
CA PRO A 10 10.02 1.58 -18.71
C PRO A 10 8.50 1.35 -18.65
N SER A 11 7.73 2.37 -18.96
CA SER A 11 6.27 2.32 -19.03
C SER A 11 5.75 3.29 -20.10
N CYS A 12 4.57 3.04 -20.67
CA CYS A 12 3.90 3.97 -21.57
C CYS A 12 3.39 5.21 -20.81
N GLU A 13 3.13 6.29 -21.54
CA GLU A 13 2.57 7.51 -20.95
C GLU A 13 1.05 7.41 -20.79
N VAL A 14 0.57 7.76 -19.59
CA VAL A 14 -0.86 7.90 -19.30
C VAL A 14 -1.14 9.30 -18.81
N ARG A 15 -2.07 9.98 -19.48
CA ARG A 15 -2.52 11.32 -19.11
C ARG A 15 -3.75 11.23 -18.21
N ILE A 16 -3.69 11.93 -17.09
CA ILE A 16 -4.73 12.02 -16.07
C ILE A 16 -4.99 13.51 -15.84
N GLY A 17 -5.93 14.07 -16.60
CA GLY A 17 -6.15 15.52 -16.62
C GLY A 17 -4.91 16.24 -17.15
N ARG A 18 -4.27 17.04 -16.29
CA ARG A 18 -2.98 17.71 -16.58
C ARG A 18 -1.74 16.95 -16.12
N VAL A 19 -1.92 15.88 -15.35
CA VAL A 19 -0.79 15.08 -14.86
C VAL A 19 -0.49 13.97 -15.86
N VAL A 20 0.78 13.77 -16.19
CA VAL A 20 1.23 12.64 -17.01
C VAL A 20 2.08 11.74 -16.12
N ILE A 21 1.82 10.44 -16.18
CA ILE A 21 2.61 9.42 -15.48
C ILE A 21 3.15 8.40 -16.49
N GLY A 22 4.18 7.66 -16.09
CA GLY A 22 4.89 6.73 -16.98
C GLY A 22 5.85 7.44 -17.92
N GLY A 23 6.38 6.78 -18.96
CA GLY A 23 7.19 7.41 -20.00
C GLY A 23 8.47 8.14 -19.53
N GLY A 24 8.97 7.84 -18.33
CA GLY A 24 10.10 8.54 -17.72
C GLY A 24 9.73 9.80 -16.90
N HIS A 25 8.46 10.19 -16.86
CA HIS A 25 7.97 11.28 -15.99
C HIS A 25 8.22 10.95 -14.51
N PRO A 26 8.44 11.97 -13.64
CA PRO A 26 8.58 11.76 -12.21
C PRO A 26 7.40 10.99 -11.60
N VAL A 27 7.68 10.20 -10.56
CA VAL A 27 6.66 9.43 -9.87
C VAL A 27 5.64 10.37 -9.22
N ALA A 28 4.38 10.33 -9.66
CA ALA A 28 3.35 11.25 -9.17
C ALA A 28 2.77 10.80 -7.81
N VAL A 29 2.49 11.76 -6.93
CA VAL A 29 1.84 11.50 -5.63
C VAL A 29 0.32 11.68 -5.75
N GLN A 30 -0.43 10.76 -5.14
CA GLN A 30 -1.90 10.80 -5.08
C GLN A 30 -2.40 10.62 -3.65
N SER A 31 -3.63 11.08 -3.39
CA SER A 31 -4.37 10.81 -2.16
C SER A 31 -5.85 10.54 -2.47
N MET A 32 -6.66 10.29 -1.45
CA MET A 32 -8.10 10.00 -1.58
C MET A 32 -8.89 10.75 -0.53
N THR A 33 -9.99 11.39 -0.92
CA THR A 33 -10.90 12.02 0.03
C THR A 33 -11.55 11.01 0.96
N ASN A 34 -11.87 11.47 2.16
CA ASN A 34 -12.69 10.73 3.12
C ASN A 34 -14.06 11.37 3.40
N THR A 35 -14.40 12.45 2.69
CA THR A 35 -15.74 13.05 2.69
C THR A 35 -16.76 12.21 1.91
N ASP A 36 -18.05 12.34 2.27
CA ASP A 36 -19.14 11.86 1.44
C ASP A 36 -19.12 12.61 0.10
N THR A 37 -19.08 11.88 -1.00
CA THR A 37 -19.02 12.47 -2.35
C THR A 37 -20.30 13.19 -2.74
N ASN A 38 -21.41 13.01 -2.02
CA ASN A 38 -22.61 13.84 -2.16
C ASN A 38 -22.48 15.21 -1.50
N ASP A 39 -21.56 15.38 -0.55
CA ASP A 39 -21.21 16.68 0.02
C ASP A 39 -20.17 17.36 -0.87
N THR A 40 -20.67 18.18 -1.79
CA THR A 40 -19.84 18.87 -2.79
C THR A 40 -18.85 19.82 -2.13
N GLU A 41 -19.30 20.64 -1.18
CA GLU A 41 -18.48 21.67 -0.54
C GLU A 41 -17.37 21.03 0.30
N ALA A 42 -17.70 20.01 1.10
CA ALA A 42 -16.69 19.30 1.90
C ALA A 42 -15.66 18.60 1.00
N SER A 43 -16.12 17.96 -0.08
CA SER A 43 -15.24 17.25 -1.02
C SER A 43 -14.31 18.21 -1.77
N VAL A 44 -14.82 19.33 -2.27
CA VAL A 44 -14.01 20.38 -2.92
C VAL A 44 -12.99 20.92 -1.93
N ALA A 45 -13.41 21.36 -0.74
CA ALA A 45 -12.51 21.90 0.27
C ALA A 45 -11.39 20.90 0.67
N GLN A 46 -11.69 19.61 0.75
CA GLN A 46 -10.66 18.59 1.04
C GLN A 46 -9.72 18.36 -0.14
N ILE A 47 -10.24 18.31 -1.38
CA ILE A 47 -9.40 18.20 -2.58
C ILE A 47 -8.42 19.38 -2.65
N GLU A 48 -8.87 20.60 -2.34
CA GLU A 48 -7.98 21.76 -2.31
C GLU A 48 -6.87 21.63 -1.24
N ARG A 49 -7.18 21.11 -0.05
CA ARG A 49 -6.17 20.88 1.00
C ARG A 49 -5.12 19.88 0.55
N ILE A 50 -5.56 18.78 -0.08
CA ILE A 50 -4.67 17.78 -0.66
C ILE A 50 -3.82 18.38 -1.80
N ASP A 51 -4.42 19.18 -2.68
CA ASP A 51 -3.72 19.84 -3.79
C ASP A 51 -2.64 20.82 -3.29
N ARG A 52 -2.97 21.62 -2.27
CA ARG A 52 -2.04 22.55 -1.60
C ARG A 52 -0.92 21.82 -0.87
N ALA A 53 -1.17 20.62 -0.37
CA ALA A 53 -0.14 19.77 0.21
C ALA A 53 0.80 19.14 -0.83
N GLY A 54 0.46 19.19 -2.12
CA GLY A 54 1.25 18.65 -3.24
C GLY A 54 0.59 17.50 -4.02
N GLY A 55 -0.56 16.99 -3.56
CA GLY A 55 -1.28 15.88 -4.19
C GLY A 55 -2.08 16.29 -5.41
N LYS A 56 -1.52 16.13 -6.61
CA LYS A 56 -2.16 16.57 -7.87
C LYS A 56 -3.14 15.59 -8.50
N ILE A 57 -3.26 14.39 -7.93
CA ILE A 57 -4.27 13.40 -8.33
C ILE A 57 -5.06 13.01 -7.08
N VAL A 58 -6.35 13.30 -7.07
CA VAL A 58 -7.21 13.07 -5.91
C VAL A 58 -8.37 12.16 -6.27
N ARG A 59 -8.54 11.12 -5.46
CA ARG A 59 -9.57 10.09 -5.66
C ARG A 59 -10.77 10.31 -4.75
N LEU A 60 -11.98 10.07 -5.27
CA LEU A 60 -13.23 10.08 -4.51
C LEU A 60 -13.97 8.76 -4.69
N THR A 61 -14.73 8.35 -3.67
CA THR A 61 -15.56 7.14 -3.77
C THR A 61 -16.87 7.43 -4.48
N ALA A 62 -17.26 6.62 -5.46
CA ALA A 62 -18.59 6.70 -6.05
C ALA A 62 -19.22 5.31 -6.03
N GLN A 63 -20.17 5.10 -5.11
CA GLN A 63 -20.82 3.81 -4.91
C GLN A 63 -22.04 3.65 -5.81
N GLY A 64 -22.83 4.70 -5.95
CA GLY A 64 -24.08 4.70 -6.71
C GLY A 64 -24.15 5.85 -7.69
N ARG A 65 -25.30 5.91 -8.36
CA ARG A 65 -25.58 6.92 -9.37
C ARG A 65 -25.54 8.35 -8.82
N ARG A 66 -25.97 8.57 -7.58
CA ARG A 66 -25.99 9.91 -6.95
C ARG A 66 -24.58 10.46 -6.81
N GLU A 67 -23.65 9.68 -6.27
CA GLU A 67 -22.24 10.07 -6.15
C GLU A 67 -21.64 10.27 -7.54
N GLY A 68 -21.91 9.33 -8.46
CA GLY A 68 -21.42 9.39 -9.85
C GLY A 68 -21.84 10.67 -10.59
N GLU A 69 -23.08 11.11 -10.44
CA GLU A 69 -23.58 12.38 -11.00
C GLU A 69 -23.04 13.61 -10.25
N ASN A 70 -22.85 13.51 -8.93
CA ASN A 70 -22.33 14.64 -8.14
C ASN A 70 -20.87 14.98 -8.47
N LEU A 71 -20.09 14.02 -8.98
CA LEU A 71 -18.73 14.27 -9.49
C LEU A 71 -18.69 15.41 -10.52
N ALA A 72 -19.74 15.58 -11.34
CA ALA A 72 -19.83 16.68 -12.29
C ALA A 72 -19.78 18.06 -11.60
N ARG A 73 -20.48 18.18 -10.45
CA ARG A 73 -20.52 19.43 -9.68
C ARG A 73 -19.19 19.69 -8.98
N ILE A 74 -18.59 18.66 -8.39
CA ILE A 74 -17.27 18.73 -7.74
C ILE A 74 -16.21 19.18 -8.75
N VAL A 75 -16.11 18.49 -9.90
CA VAL A 75 -15.12 18.82 -10.94
C VAL A 75 -15.33 20.24 -11.45
N ARG A 76 -16.57 20.63 -11.77
CA ARG A 76 -16.88 22.00 -12.19
C ARG A 76 -16.44 23.03 -11.16
N ARG A 77 -16.77 22.81 -9.89
CA ARG A 77 -16.46 23.76 -8.81
C ARG A 77 -14.95 23.94 -8.64
N LEU A 78 -14.18 22.85 -8.65
CA LEU A 78 -12.72 22.92 -8.61
C LEU A 78 -12.15 23.76 -9.77
N ARG A 79 -12.66 23.57 -10.99
CA ARG A 79 -12.21 24.34 -12.15
C ARG A 79 -12.62 25.82 -12.06
N ASP A 80 -13.84 26.11 -11.59
CA ASP A 80 -14.32 27.48 -11.35
C ASP A 80 -13.45 28.20 -10.28
N GLU A 81 -12.92 27.47 -9.31
CA GLU A 81 -12.01 27.97 -8.26
C GLU A 81 -10.52 27.96 -8.67
N GLY A 82 -10.22 27.59 -9.92
CA GLY A 82 -8.86 27.63 -10.49
C GLY A 82 -7.97 26.44 -10.13
N PHE A 83 -8.52 25.35 -9.59
CA PHE A 83 -7.79 24.11 -9.30
C PHE A 83 -7.79 23.18 -10.52
N ASP A 84 -6.60 22.78 -10.95
CA ASP A 84 -6.38 21.83 -12.04
C ASP A 84 -6.11 20.40 -11.55
N THR A 85 -6.40 20.13 -10.28
CA THR A 85 -6.24 18.82 -9.64
C THR A 85 -6.98 17.75 -10.46
N ALA A 86 -6.30 16.64 -10.73
CA ALA A 86 -6.89 15.57 -11.50
C ALA A 86 -7.80 14.70 -10.63
N VAL A 87 -9.05 14.51 -11.04
CA VAL A 87 -10.09 13.84 -10.25
C VAL A 87 -10.22 12.39 -10.69
N VAL A 88 -10.24 11.47 -9.72
CA VAL A 88 -10.37 10.03 -9.94
C VAL A 88 -11.63 9.47 -9.30
N ALA A 89 -12.50 8.82 -10.06
CA ALA A 89 -13.65 8.11 -9.51
C ALA A 89 -13.26 6.67 -9.08
N ASP A 90 -13.55 6.30 -7.84
CA ASP A 90 -13.25 4.97 -7.29
C ASP A 90 -14.50 4.08 -7.27
N ILE A 91 -14.66 3.30 -8.34
CA ILE A 91 -15.83 2.44 -8.57
C ILE A 91 -15.53 1.03 -8.09
N HIS A 92 -16.47 0.45 -7.34
CA HIS A 92 -16.33 -0.92 -6.84
C HIS A 92 -17.30 -1.89 -7.51
N PHE A 93 -18.61 -1.62 -7.54
CA PHE A 93 -19.61 -2.65 -7.84
C PHE A 93 -20.42 -2.46 -9.12
N LEU A 94 -20.67 -1.22 -9.53
CA LEU A 94 -21.66 -0.93 -10.57
C LEU A 94 -20.97 -0.39 -11.83
N PRO A 95 -20.86 -1.19 -12.92
CA PRO A 95 -20.32 -0.74 -14.20
C PRO A 95 -21.02 0.50 -14.75
N GLU A 96 -22.33 0.61 -14.57
CA GLU A 96 -23.11 1.79 -14.96
C GLU A 96 -22.60 3.09 -14.30
N VAL A 97 -22.16 3.03 -13.04
CA VAL A 97 -21.63 4.20 -12.32
C VAL A 97 -20.26 4.60 -12.88
N ALA A 98 -19.44 3.63 -13.32
CA ALA A 98 -18.19 3.93 -14.02
C ALA A 98 -18.43 4.68 -15.32
N ALA A 99 -19.43 4.26 -16.11
CA ALA A 99 -19.83 4.94 -17.34
C ALA A 99 -20.38 6.36 -17.10
N ILE A 100 -21.08 6.60 -15.99
CA ILE A 100 -21.53 7.93 -15.58
C ILE A 100 -20.33 8.79 -15.18
N ALA A 101 -19.48 8.29 -14.29
CA ALA A 101 -18.33 9.01 -13.77
C ALA A 101 -17.34 9.40 -14.89
N ALA A 102 -17.11 8.51 -15.86
CA ALA A 102 -16.23 8.75 -17.02
C ALA A 102 -16.64 9.95 -17.89
N GLN A 103 -17.85 10.48 -17.74
CA GLN A 103 -18.26 11.72 -18.42
C GLN A 103 -17.67 12.98 -17.80
N TYR A 104 -17.21 12.90 -16.55
CA TYR A 104 -16.89 14.07 -15.72
C TYR A 104 -15.46 14.07 -15.16
N VAL A 105 -14.88 12.90 -14.89
CA VAL A 105 -13.58 12.78 -14.20
C VAL A 105 -12.42 12.54 -15.16
N ASP A 106 -11.19 12.71 -14.66
CA ASP A 106 -9.96 12.52 -15.43
C ASP A 106 -9.51 11.05 -15.49
N LYS A 107 -9.91 10.24 -14.49
CA LYS A 107 -9.62 8.80 -14.42
C LYS A 107 -10.71 8.04 -13.68
N VAL A 108 -11.01 6.82 -14.13
CA VAL A 108 -11.86 5.87 -13.40
C VAL A 108 -10.99 4.74 -12.86
N ARG A 109 -11.14 4.37 -11.59
CA ARG A 109 -10.64 3.10 -11.06
C ARG A 109 -11.78 2.10 -10.99
N ILE A 110 -11.52 0.90 -11.49
CA ILE A 110 -12.37 -0.27 -11.28
C ILE A 110 -11.62 -1.37 -10.51
N ASN A 111 -12.37 -2.28 -9.88
CA ASN A 111 -11.83 -3.50 -9.28
C ASN A 111 -12.31 -4.71 -10.11
N PRO A 112 -11.38 -5.46 -10.75
CA PRO A 112 -11.68 -6.68 -11.48
C PRO A 112 -12.59 -7.68 -10.76
N GLY A 113 -12.45 -7.80 -9.44
CA GLY A 113 -13.21 -8.77 -8.63
C GLY A 113 -14.73 -8.65 -8.75
N ASN A 114 -15.23 -7.48 -9.15
CA ASN A 114 -16.65 -7.15 -9.23
C ASN A 114 -17.15 -6.96 -10.67
N TYR A 115 -16.29 -7.11 -11.66
CA TYR A 115 -16.63 -6.92 -13.07
C TYR A 115 -16.76 -8.27 -13.78
N ARG A 116 -17.69 -8.35 -14.72
CA ARG A 116 -17.88 -9.52 -15.57
C ARG A 116 -17.31 -9.25 -16.96
N THR A 117 -16.22 -9.94 -17.28
CA THR A 117 -15.54 -9.84 -18.59
C THR A 117 -16.33 -10.48 -19.73
N ASP A 118 -17.35 -11.30 -19.44
CA ASP A 118 -18.16 -12.01 -20.43
C ASP A 118 -19.36 -11.22 -20.97
N ARG A 119 -19.59 -9.99 -20.49
CA ARG A 119 -20.78 -9.19 -20.80
C ARG A 119 -20.55 -7.94 -21.64
N GLY A 120 -19.31 -7.66 -22.05
CA GLY A 120 -18.99 -6.44 -22.81
C GLY A 120 -18.92 -5.17 -21.95
N GLU A 121 -19.06 -5.27 -20.63
CA GLU A 121 -19.12 -4.13 -19.71
C GLU A 121 -17.80 -3.34 -19.68
N LEU A 122 -16.67 -4.04 -19.78
CA LEU A 122 -15.35 -3.43 -19.82
C LEU A 122 -15.10 -2.73 -21.16
N GLU A 123 -15.53 -3.35 -22.25
CA GLU A 123 -15.42 -2.84 -23.61
C GLU A 123 -16.23 -1.56 -23.79
N GLU A 124 -17.44 -1.50 -23.23
CA GLU A 124 -18.25 -0.27 -23.21
C GLU A 124 -17.54 0.84 -22.43
N LEU A 125 -16.97 0.52 -21.25
CA LEU A 125 -16.21 1.48 -20.45
C LEU A 125 -14.98 1.97 -21.20
N ILE A 126 -14.22 1.08 -21.86
CA ILE A 126 -13.07 1.43 -22.70
C ILE A 126 -13.49 2.38 -23.82
N ALA A 127 -14.61 2.12 -24.50
CA ALA A 127 -15.12 2.98 -25.56
C ALA A 127 -15.43 4.40 -25.05
N ARG A 128 -16.11 4.51 -23.91
CA ARG A 128 -16.44 5.80 -23.26
C ARG A 128 -15.18 6.54 -22.80
N CYS A 129 -14.26 5.83 -22.16
CA CYS A 129 -12.98 6.40 -21.72
C CYS A 129 -12.18 6.94 -22.91
N ARG A 130 -12.14 6.21 -24.03
CA ARG A 130 -11.47 6.65 -25.26
C ARG A 130 -12.11 7.91 -25.83
N GLU A 131 -13.43 7.94 -25.95
CA GLU A 131 -14.16 9.10 -26.50
C GLU A 131 -13.89 10.38 -25.70
N ARG A 132 -13.80 10.25 -24.37
CA ARG A 132 -13.63 11.38 -23.45
C ARG A 132 -12.17 11.69 -23.09
N GLY A 133 -11.23 10.81 -23.44
CA GLY A 133 -9.83 10.93 -23.04
C GLY A 133 -9.60 10.70 -21.54
N VAL A 134 -10.41 9.83 -20.92
CA VAL A 134 -10.32 9.44 -19.51
C VAL A 134 -9.42 8.23 -19.35
N ALA A 135 -8.53 8.25 -18.36
CA ALA A 135 -7.69 7.09 -18.05
C ALA A 135 -8.47 6.02 -17.24
N LEU A 136 -8.07 4.76 -17.36
CA LEU A 136 -8.61 3.65 -16.58
C LEU A 136 -7.53 3.13 -15.62
N ARG A 137 -7.90 2.86 -14.36
CA ARG A 137 -7.07 2.09 -13.43
C ARG A 137 -7.72 0.75 -13.13
N ILE A 138 -7.01 -0.34 -13.45
CA ILE A 138 -7.32 -1.70 -13.05
C ILE A 138 -6.67 -1.95 -11.68
N GLY A 139 -7.47 -1.95 -10.61
CA GLY A 139 -6.94 -2.06 -9.24
C GLY A 139 -7.41 -3.29 -8.49
N VAL A 140 -6.54 -4.30 -8.38
CA VAL A 140 -6.78 -5.55 -7.67
C VAL A 140 -6.36 -5.40 -6.20
N ASN A 141 -7.26 -5.73 -5.27
CA ASN A 141 -6.93 -5.84 -3.85
C ASN A 141 -6.98 -7.31 -3.42
N HIS A 142 -6.02 -7.72 -2.58
CA HIS A 142 -5.80 -9.11 -2.14
C HIS A 142 -7.05 -9.77 -1.53
N GLY A 143 -7.84 -9.07 -0.72
CA GLY A 143 -9.08 -9.60 -0.12
C GLY A 143 -10.36 -9.42 -0.94
N SER A 144 -10.26 -9.14 -2.26
CA SER A 144 -11.42 -8.84 -3.12
C SER A 144 -11.36 -9.52 -4.48
N LEU A 145 -10.69 -10.67 -4.56
CA LEU A 145 -10.62 -11.43 -5.81
C LEU A 145 -12.00 -11.97 -6.21
N ALA A 146 -12.26 -12.02 -7.52
CA ALA A 146 -13.46 -12.67 -8.03
C ALA A 146 -13.50 -14.13 -7.56
N LYS A 147 -14.69 -14.63 -7.21
CA LYS A 147 -14.87 -15.99 -6.69
C LYS A 147 -14.19 -17.06 -7.56
N ARG A 148 -14.29 -16.96 -8.90
CA ARG A 148 -13.63 -17.88 -9.83
C ARG A 148 -12.11 -17.92 -9.67
N VAL A 149 -11.50 -16.76 -9.46
CA VAL A 149 -10.05 -16.64 -9.26
C VAL A 149 -9.66 -17.17 -7.89
N PHE A 150 -10.43 -16.82 -6.85
CA PHE A 150 -10.22 -17.32 -5.50
C PHE A 150 -10.33 -18.84 -5.42
N ASP A 151 -11.36 -19.44 -6.01
CA ASP A 151 -11.58 -20.89 -5.97
C ASP A 151 -10.44 -21.68 -6.66
N GLN A 152 -9.77 -21.07 -7.65
CA GLN A 152 -8.68 -21.71 -8.40
C GLN A 152 -7.28 -21.43 -7.83
N TRP A 153 -7.03 -20.20 -7.36
CA TRP A 153 -5.69 -19.72 -7.00
C TRP A 153 -5.57 -19.29 -5.53
N GLY A 154 -6.68 -19.22 -4.80
CA GLY A 154 -6.77 -18.61 -3.48
C GLY A 154 -6.49 -17.11 -3.48
N ASP A 155 -6.50 -16.52 -2.28
CA ASP A 155 -5.98 -15.16 -2.02
C ASP A 155 -4.44 -15.20 -2.03
N THR A 156 -3.85 -15.35 -3.21
CA THR A 156 -2.38 -15.45 -3.40
C THR A 156 -1.87 -14.35 -4.34
N PRO A 157 -0.58 -13.99 -4.28
CA PRO A 157 0.03 -13.09 -5.26
C PRO A 157 -0.28 -13.49 -6.71
N GLN A 158 -0.22 -14.78 -7.03
CA GLN A 158 -0.55 -15.34 -8.35
C GLN A 158 -2.02 -15.12 -8.73
N GLY A 159 -2.95 -15.39 -7.80
CA GLY A 159 -4.38 -15.12 -8.01
C GLY A 159 -4.64 -13.64 -8.31
N MET A 160 -3.97 -12.74 -7.60
CA MET A 160 -4.05 -11.31 -7.90
C MET A 160 -3.55 -11.01 -9.33
N VAL A 161 -2.39 -11.54 -9.73
CA VAL A 161 -1.82 -11.30 -11.07
C VAL A 161 -2.74 -11.80 -12.18
N VAL A 162 -3.31 -13.00 -12.02
CA VAL A 162 -4.28 -13.54 -12.98
C VAL A 162 -5.47 -12.59 -13.16
N SER A 163 -6.01 -12.08 -12.05
CA SER A 163 -7.11 -11.11 -12.05
C SER A 163 -6.76 -9.81 -12.79
N ALA A 164 -5.57 -9.27 -12.59
CA ALA A 164 -5.11 -8.08 -13.29
C ALA A 164 -4.90 -8.33 -14.79
N MET A 165 -4.15 -9.38 -15.14
CA MET A 165 -3.79 -9.71 -16.53
C MET A 165 -5.00 -10.01 -17.40
N GLU A 166 -6.08 -10.59 -16.85
CA GLU A 166 -7.33 -10.79 -17.58
C GLU A 166 -7.88 -9.47 -18.16
N PHE A 167 -7.90 -8.40 -17.36
CA PHE A 167 -8.40 -7.09 -17.77
C PHE A 167 -7.41 -6.34 -18.66
N LEU A 168 -6.10 -6.48 -18.40
CA LEU A 168 -5.05 -5.87 -19.23
C LEU A 168 -5.04 -6.44 -20.64
N ARG A 169 -5.26 -7.75 -20.81
CA ARG A 169 -5.37 -8.39 -22.13
C ARG A 169 -6.54 -7.84 -22.93
N VAL A 170 -7.69 -7.58 -22.30
CA VAL A 170 -8.82 -6.92 -22.96
C VAL A 170 -8.45 -5.50 -23.39
N CYS A 171 -7.82 -4.71 -22.51
CA CYS A 171 -7.36 -3.36 -22.86
C CYS A 171 -6.39 -3.36 -24.06
N LYS A 172 -5.41 -4.28 -24.06
CA LYS A 172 -4.46 -4.47 -25.16
C LYS A 172 -5.14 -4.90 -26.46
N ALA A 173 -6.06 -5.85 -26.41
CA ALA A 173 -6.82 -6.31 -27.58
C ALA A 173 -7.63 -5.18 -28.24
N HIS A 174 -8.10 -4.21 -27.44
CA HIS A 174 -8.80 -3.03 -27.92
C HIS A 174 -7.87 -1.85 -28.23
N GLY A 175 -6.55 -1.97 -28.13
CA GLY A 175 -5.60 -0.86 -28.32
C GLY A 175 -5.89 0.33 -27.40
N PHE A 176 -6.21 0.07 -26.14
CA PHE A 176 -6.47 1.10 -25.14
C PHE A 176 -5.30 1.18 -24.15
N ASP A 177 -4.37 2.10 -24.39
CA ASP A 177 -3.14 2.24 -23.59
C ASP A 177 -3.20 3.30 -22.49
N GLN A 178 -4.33 3.99 -22.33
CA GLN A 178 -4.57 4.91 -21.20
C GLN A 178 -4.95 4.14 -19.93
N VAL A 179 -4.11 3.18 -19.55
CA VAL A 179 -4.35 2.20 -18.48
C VAL A 179 -3.25 2.25 -17.42
N VAL A 180 -3.66 2.25 -16.16
CA VAL A 180 -2.79 2.12 -14.98
C VAL A 180 -3.18 0.84 -14.24
N VAL A 181 -2.22 0.15 -13.64
CA VAL A 181 -2.48 -1.07 -12.85
C VAL A 181 -2.01 -0.93 -11.40
N SER A 182 -2.71 -1.55 -10.46
CA SER A 182 -2.29 -1.64 -9.06
C SER A 182 -2.66 -2.97 -8.41
N MET A 183 -1.80 -3.44 -7.51
CA MET A 183 -1.92 -4.67 -6.72
C MET A 183 -1.78 -4.33 -5.23
N LYS A 184 -2.86 -4.26 -4.46
CA LYS A 184 -2.77 -3.82 -3.06
C LYS A 184 -3.00 -4.93 -2.06
N SER A 185 -2.19 -4.95 -1.01
CA SER A 185 -2.36 -5.78 0.18
C SER A 185 -1.88 -4.98 1.41
N SER A 186 -2.44 -5.31 2.59
CA SER A 186 -1.94 -4.84 3.88
C SER A 186 -0.74 -5.66 4.36
N ASN A 187 -0.49 -6.79 3.71
CA ASN A 187 0.71 -7.58 3.87
C ASN A 187 1.76 -7.16 2.81
N THR A 188 2.81 -6.47 3.28
CA THR A 188 3.91 -5.96 2.45
C THR A 188 4.59 -7.06 1.62
N ARG A 189 4.78 -8.27 2.18
CA ARG A 189 5.38 -9.41 1.45
C ARG A 189 4.50 -9.86 0.29
N VAL A 190 3.20 -9.99 0.52
CA VAL A 190 2.23 -10.34 -0.52
C VAL A 190 2.19 -9.26 -1.60
N MET A 191 2.15 -7.98 -1.18
CA MET A 191 2.13 -6.83 -2.09
C MET A 191 3.36 -6.83 -3.02
N VAL A 192 4.57 -6.89 -2.44
CA VAL A 192 5.83 -6.83 -3.21
C VAL A 192 5.92 -8.02 -4.17
N ALA A 193 5.61 -9.22 -3.71
CA ALA A 193 5.59 -10.41 -4.56
C ALA A 193 4.59 -10.27 -5.72
N ALA A 194 3.37 -9.76 -5.46
CA ALA A 194 2.34 -9.59 -6.48
C ALA A 194 2.75 -8.58 -7.56
N TYR A 195 3.36 -7.44 -7.20
CA TYR A 195 3.85 -6.48 -8.20
C TYR A 195 5.00 -7.03 -9.03
N ARG A 196 5.97 -7.72 -8.41
CA ARG A 196 7.10 -8.30 -9.15
C ARG A 196 6.64 -9.40 -10.11
N LEU A 197 5.69 -10.25 -9.69
CA LEU A 197 5.04 -11.23 -10.57
C LEU A 197 4.22 -10.58 -11.68
N LEU A 198 3.50 -9.48 -11.37
CA LEU A 198 2.74 -8.73 -12.38
C LEU A 198 3.67 -8.15 -13.44
N VAL A 199 4.79 -7.55 -13.04
CA VAL A 199 5.80 -7.03 -13.99
C VAL A 199 6.32 -8.16 -14.87
N ALA A 200 6.71 -9.31 -14.29
CA ALA A 200 7.15 -10.46 -15.08
C ALA A 200 6.09 -10.96 -16.08
N ALA A 201 4.82 -11.00 -15.67
CA ALA A 201 3.71 -11.40 -16.54
C ALA A 201 3.43 -10.38 -17.66
N MET A 202 3.49 -9.09 -17.35
CA MET A 202 3.35 -8.02 -18.33
C MET A 202 4.50 -8.03 -19.33
N ASP A 203 5.74 -8.20 -18.87
CA ASP A 203 6.92 -8.27 -19.73
C ASP A 203 6.85 -9.49 -20.69
N ALA A 204 6.36 -10.63 -20.21
CA ALA A 204 6.16 -11.84 -21.03
C ALA A 204 5.10 -11.67 -22.13
N GLU A 205 4.18 -10.72 -21.98
CA GLU A 205 3.14 -10.40 -22.97
C GLU A 205 3.38 -9.05 -23.65
N ASP A 206 4.57 -8.46 -23.52
CA ASP A 206 4.93 -7.15 -24.07
C ASP A 206 3.91 -6.05 -23.70
N MET A 207 3.66 -5.91 -22.40
CA MET A 207 2.79 -4.89 -21.81
C MET A 207 3.59 -3.95 -20.91
N HIS A 208 3.52 -2.64 -21.19
CA HIS A 208 4.33 -1.64 -20.50
C HIS A 208 3.48 -0.63 -19.73
N TYR A 209 2.39 -1.07 -19.10
CA TYR A 209 1.49 -0.15 -18.38
C TYR A 209 2.12 0.47 -17.12
N PRO A 210 1.80 1.74 -16.80
CA PRO A 210 2.17 2.37 -15.53
C PRO A 210 1.60 1.67 -14.30
N ILE A 211 2.38 1.67 -13.23
CA ILE A 211 2.07 1.03 -11.96
C ILE A 211 1.78 2.06 -10.88
N HIS A 212 0.59 1.96 -10.27
CA HIS A 212 0.20 2.68 -9.06
C HIS A 212 0.58 1.84 -7.84
N LEU A 213 1.47 2.33 -6.99
CA LEU A 213 1.85 1.68 -5.73
C LEU A 213 1.06 2.18 -4.52
N GLY A 214 0.98 1.33 -3.51
CA GLY A 214 0.50 1.72 -2.19
C GLY A 214 0.15 0.51 -1.35
N VAL A 215 0.60 0.51 -0.10
CA VAL A 215 0.15 -0.42 0.93
C VAL A 215 -1.26 -0.01 1.34
N THR A 216 -2.16 -0.99 1.50
CA THR A 216 -3.50 -0.73 2.05
C THR A 216 -3.49 -1.00 3.54
N GLU A 217 -4.38 -0.35 4.27
CA GLU A 217 -4.60 -0.53 5.70
C GLU A 217 -3.30 -0.44 6.53
N ALA A 218 -2.51 0.60 6.25
CA ALA A 218 -1.22 0.78 6.91
C ALA A 218 -1.37 1.17 8.39
N GLY A 219 -2.52 1.71 8.79
CA GLY A 219 -2.75 2.26 10.12
C GLY A 219 -2.44 3.76 10.20
N SER A 220 -2.13 4.24 11.41
CA SER A 220 -1.83 5.64 11.70
C SER A 220 -0.46 5.82 12.35
N GLY A 221 -0.01 7.06 12.43
CA GLY A 221 1.23 7.44 13.11
C GLY A 221 2.47 6.89 12.42
N ILE A 222 3.53 6.71 13.21
CA ILE A 222 4.84 6.27 12.70
C ILE A 222 4.80 4.83 12.14
N GLU A 223 4.00 3.96 12.75
CA GLU A 223 3.81 2.57 12.32
C GLU A 223 3.27 2.49 10.88
N GLY A 224 2.22 3.27 10.56
CA GLY A 224 1.64 3.28 9.21
C GLY A 224 2.57 3.88 8.15
N ARG A 225 3.40 4.85 8.55
CA ARG A 225 4.43 5.45 7.68
C ARG A 225 5.56 4.45 7.40
N ILE A 226 6.06 3.75 8.42
CA ILE A 226 7.08 2.69 8.28
C ILE A 226 6.54 1.56 7.40
N LYS A 227 5.33 1.06 7.67
CA LYS A 227 4.71 -0.02 6.90
C LYS A 227 4.55 0.35 5.42
N SER A 228 4.13 1.58 5.15
CA SER A 228 4.06 2.13 3.79
C SER A 228 5.43 2.23 3.13
N ALA A 229 6.43 2.73 3.86
CA ALA A 229 7.80 2.90 3.36
C ALA A 229 8.49 1.55 3.06
N VAL A 230 8.31 0.53 3.90
CA VAL A 230 8.80 -0.83 3.63
C VAL A 230 8.20 -1.39 2.34
N GLY A 231 6.88 -1.32 2.17
CA GLY A 231 6.21 -1.88 0.99
C GLY A 231 6.45 -1.09 -0.30
N ILE A 232 6.33 0.24 -0.26
CA ILE A 232 6.52 1.11 -1.42
C ILE A 232 8.02 1.19 -1.78
N GLY A 233 8.89 1.37 -0.78
CA GLY A 233 10.33 1.46 -0.97
C GLY A 233 10.93 0.21 -1.61
N ALA A 234 10.46 -0.98 -1.23
CA ALA A 234 10.87 -2.25 -1.83
C ALA A 234 10.57 -2.37 -3.34
N LEU A 235 9.57 -1.64 -3.85
CA LEU A 235 9.25 -1.63 -5.27
C LEU A 235 9.91 -0.45 -5.99
N LEU A 236 9.99 0.70 -5.33
CA LEU A 236 10.71 1.86 -5.86
C LEU A 236 12.19 1.55 -6.05
N CYS A 237 12.85 0.80 -5.15
CA CYS A 237 14.25 0.39 -5.33
C CYS A 237 14.47 -0.54 -6.53
N ASP A 238 13.43 -1.27 -6.93
CA ASP A 238 13.45 -2.16 -8.08
C ASP A 238 13.10 -1.41 -9.39
N GLY A 239 12.88 -0.09 -9.30
CA GLY A 239 12.46 0.77 -10.40
C GLY A 239 10.98 0.65 -10.74
N ILE A 240 10.19 -0.06 -9.94
CA ILE A 240 8.76 -0.29 -10.17
C ILE A 240 7.98 0.84 -9.51
N GLY A 241 7.12 1.51 -10.27
CA GLY A 241 6.24 2.56 -9.78
C GLY A 241 6.30 3.82 -10.63
N ASP A 242 5.12 4.30 -11.00
CA ASP A 242 4.92 5.53 -11.79
C ASP A 242 4.04 6.54 -11.04
N THR A 243 3.32 6.05 -10.03
CA THR A 243 2.59 6.88 -9.10
C THR A 243 2.38 6.14 -7.79
N ILE A 244 2.32 6.86 -6.66
CA ILE A 244 2.15 6.25 -5.35
C ILE A 244 1.03 6.90 -4.55
N ARG A 245 0.49 6.14 -3.60
CA ARG A 245 -0.33 6.65 -2.49
C ARG A 245 0.07 5.94 -1.20
N VAL A 246 0.41 6.72 -0.17
CA VAL A 246 0.51 6.26 1.22
C VAL A 246 -0.92 6.24 1.78
N SER A 247 -1.35 5.18 2.46
CA SER A 247 -2.74 5.06 2.95
C SER A 247 -2.76 5.10 4.48
N LEU A 248 -3.03 6.26 5.07
CA LEU A 248 -3.02 6.46 6.53
C LEU A 248 -4.43 6.63 7.09
N THR A 249 -4.69 6.12 8.29
CA THR A 249 -5.91 6.41 9.07
C THR A 249 -5.79 7.79 9.75
N GLU A 250 -5.63 8.82 8.93
CA GLU A 250 -5.45 10.23 9.30
C GLU A 250 -6.14 11.12 8.24
N ALA A 251 -6.11 12.44 8.43
CA ALA A 251 -6.53 13.38 7.39
C ALA A 251 -5.75 13.12 6.07
N PRO A 252 -6.43 12.98 4.90
CA PRO A 252 -5.79 12.58 3.65
C PRO A 252 -4.64 13.47 3.16
N GLU A 253 -4.64 14.75 3.53
CA GLU A 253 -3.54 15.68 3.26
C GLU A 253 -2.23 15.28 3.95
N HIS A 254 -2.28 14.55 5.07
CA HIS A 254 -1.10 14.01 5.76
C HIS A 254 -0.45 12.82 5.02
N GLU A 255 -1.14 12.20 4.06
CA GLU A 255 -0.54 11.17 3.20
C GLU A 255 0.54 11.77 2.27
N ILE A 256 0.39 13.05 1.89
CA ILE A 256 1.19 13.68 0.83
C ILE A 256 2.66 13.89 1.23
N PRO A 257 3.00 14.50 2.40
CA PRO A 257 4.39 14.72 2.76
C PRO A 257 5.21 13.43 2.83
N VAL A 258 4.61 12.35 3.32
CA VAL A 258 5.25 11.03 3.42
C VAL A 258 5.52 10.44 2.03
N ALA A 259 4.55 10.55 1.12
CA ALA A 259 4.69 10.10 -0.25
C ALA A 259 5.75 10.91 -1.01
N GLU A 260 5.76 12.24 -0.86
CA GLU A 260 6.79 13.09 -1.47
C GLU A 260 8.19 12.81 -0.93
N LEU A 261 8.31 12.52 0.37
CA LEU A 261 9.56 12.12 0.98
C LEU A 261 10.10 10.84 0.33
N LEU A 262 9.24 9.82 0.15
CA LEU A 262 9.61 8.58 -0.55
C LEU A 262 10.02 8.83 -1.99
N VAL A 263 9.24 9.61 -2.76
CA VAL A 263 9.56 9.92 -4.16
C VAL A 263 10.91 10.64 -4.26
N ARG A 264 11.16 11.65 -3.42
CA ARG A 264 12.46 12.35 -3.38
C ARG A 264 13.60 11.42 -2.99
N HIS A 265 13.38 10.53 -2.02
CA HIS A 265 14.39 9.58 -1.54
C HIS A 265 14.82 8.53 -2.58
N PHE A 266 14.02 8.33 -3.63
CA PHE A 266 14.35 7.45 -4.77
C PHE A 266 14.58 8.19 -6.09
N ALA A 267 14.56 9.53 -6.08
CA ALA A 267 14.76 10.33 -7.30
C ALA A 267 16.15 10.08 -7.91
N GLU A 268 17.17 9.94 -7.07
CA GLU A 268 18.54 9.63 -7.47
C GLU A 268 19.11 8.49 -6.60
N ARG A 269 19.64 7.45 -7.25
CA ARG A 269 20.27 6.29 -6.60
C ARG A 269 21.55 5.91 -7.35
N PRO A 270 22.63 6.68 -7.19
CA PRO A 270 23.86 6.51 -7.97
C PRO A 270 24.64 5.26 -7.56
N GLY A 271 25.54 4.84 -8.45
CA GLY A 271 26.47 3.75 -8.21
C GLY A 271 26.12 2.47 -8.96
N THR A 272 27.16 1.69 -9.24
CA THR A 272 27.08 0.37 -9.85
C THR A 272 27.81 -0.60 -8.93
N PHE A 273 27.09 -1.63 -8.47
CA PHE A 273 27.56 -2.60 -7.49
C PHE A 273 27.50 -3.99 -8.13
N PRO A 274 28.63 -4.53 -8.64
CA PRO A 274 28.63 -5.81 -9.33
C PRO A 274 28.07 -6.95 -8.47
N VAL A 275 27.11 -7.71 -9.02
CA VAL A 275 26.55 -8.90 -8.38
C VAL A 275 27.16 -10.14 -9.05
N LEU A 276 28.08 -10.82 -8.35
CA LEU A 276 28.81 -11.99 -8.84
C LEU A 276 27.98 -13.26 -8.84
N HIS A 277 26.99 -13.33 -7.95
CA HIS A 277 26.13 -14.51 -7.76
C HIS A 277 24.63 -14.17 -7.86
N PRO A 278 24.15 -13.68 -9.02
CA PRO A 278 22.76 -13.28 -9.19
C PRO A 278 21.77 -14.45 -9.04
N GLU A 279 22.21 -15.69 -9.29
CA GLU A 279 21.41 -16.92 -9.14
C GLU A 279 20.97 -17.20 -7.70
N ARG A 280 21.61 -16.56 -6.71
CA ARG A 280 21.26 -16.68 -5.28
C ARG A 280 20.07 -15.82 -4.88
N TYR A 281 19.58 -14.97 -5.78
CA TYR A 281 18.45 -14.08 -5.54
C TYR A 281 17.28 -14.41 -6.47
N SER A 282 16.05 -14.34 -5.94
CA SER A 282 14.84 -14.39 -6.74
C SER A 282 13.93 -13.22 -6.38
N PRO A 283 13.51 -12.38 -7.35
CA PRO A 283 12.57 -11.30 -7.08
C PRO A 283 11.15 -11.81 -6.81
N THR A 284 10.79 -12.97 -7.36
CA THR A 284 9.42 -13.52 -7.34
C THR A 284 9.23 -14.67 -6.37
N GLU A 285 10.30 -15.20 -5.79
CA GLU A 285 10.25 -16.28 -4.81
C GLU A 285 10.99 -15.88 -3.53
N TYR A 286 10.29 -15.96 -2.40
CA TYR A 286 10.92 -15.73 -1.11
C TYR A 286 11.83 -16.90 -0.72
N ARG A 287 13.09 -16.61 -0.45
CA ARG A 287 14.07 -17.57 0.04
C ARG A 287 14.90 -16.93 1.13
N ARG A 288 14.94 -17.52 2.33
CA ARG A 288 15.88 -17.09 3.36
C ARG A 288 17.27 -17.58 3.01
N ARG A 289 18.26 -16.70 3.14
CA ARG A 289 19.66 -17.04 2.92
C ARG A 289 20.25 -17.89 4.04
N THR A 290 19.76 -17.74 5.28
CA THR A 290 20.27 -18.44 6.46
C THR A 290 19.14 -19.09 7.28
N ASN A 291 19.53 -19.83 8.33
CA ASN A 291 18.60 -20.48 9.27
C ASN A 291 18.13 -19.56 10.41
N ILE A 292 18.55 -18.29 10.45
CA ILE A 292 18.10 -17.33 11.46
C ILE A 292 16.59 -17.13 11.34
N GLN A 293 15.88 -17.41 12.44
CA GLN A 293 14.42 -17.32 12.47
C GLN A 293 13.92 -15.94 12.85
N VAL A 294 14.63 -15.29 13.76
CA VAL A 294 14.25 -14.01 14.34
C VAL A 294 15.40 -13.03 14.10
N PRO A 295 15.22 -12.07 13.18
CA PRO A 295 16.24 -11.07 12.95
C PRO A 295 16.53 -10.21 14.18
N VAL A 296 17.80 -9.84 14.34
CA VAL A 296 18.30 -9.04 15.47
C VAL A 296 18.28 -7.55 15.18
N VAL A 297 18.25 -6.75 16.24
CA VAL A 297 18.39 -5.28 16.21
C VAL A 297 19.74 -4.86 16.82
N HIS A 298 20.15 -3.60 16.65
CA HIS A 298 21.52 -3.16 17.00
C HIS A 298 21.90 -3.36 18.48
N SER A 299 20.91 -3.32 19.39
CA SER A 299 21.09 -3.44 20.84
C SER A 299 21.06 -4.90 21.34
N GLU A 300 20.96 -5.88 20.45
CA GLU A 300 20.99 -7.31 20.78
C GLU A 300 22.36 -7.93 20.49
N PRO A 301 22.74 -9.07 21.12
CA PRO A 301 24.01 -9.73 20.85
C PRO A 301 24.17 -10.10 19.37
N LEU A 302 25.29 -9.68 18.78
CA LEU A 302 25.61 -9.90 17.36
C LEU A 302 26.69 -10.97 17.14
N ASP A 303 26.94 -11.82 18.13
CA ASP A 303 27.91 -12.91 18.03
C ASP A 303 27.58 -13.83 16.84
N GLY A 304 28.55 -13.99 15.94
CA GLY A 304 28.38 -14.79 14.72
C GLY A 304 27.65 -14.09 13.57
N PHE A 305 27.26 -12.81 13.72
CA PHE A 305 26.75 -12.00 12.63
C PHE A 305 27.85 -11.16 11.98
N ARG A 306 27.85 -11.10 10.65
CA ARG A 306 28.64 -10.13 9.90
C ARG A 306 27.85 -8.83 9.76
N VAL A 307 28.40 -7.72 10.26
CA VAL A 307 27.82 -6.39 10.05
C VAL A 307 28.34 -5.83 8.73
N ILE A 308 27.43 -5.47 7.82
CA ILE A 308 27.77 -4.84 6.53
C ILE A 308 27.14 -3.47 6.49
N GLU A 309 27.96 -2.43 6.35
CA GLU A 309 27.52 -1.04 6.30
C GLU A 309 27.45 -0.52 4.87
N ALA A 310 26.29 0.03 4.49
CA ALA A 310 26.17 0.82 3.26
C ALA A 310 26.74 2.22 3.47
N VAL A 311 27.61 2.66 2.55
CA VAL A 311 28.19 4.01 2.56
C VAL A 311 27.78 4.86 1.35
N SER A 312 27.16 4.26 0.34
CA SER A 312 26.75 4.93 -0.90
C SER A 312 25.42 5.68 -0.81
N GLY A 313 25.06 6.37 -1.90
CA GLY A 313 23.72 6.94 -2.12
C GLY A 313 22.67 5.92 -2.60
N ASN A 314 23.04 4.64 -2.74
CA ASN A 314 22.13 3.56 -3.11
C ASN A 314 22.33 2.35 -2.17
N PRO A 315 21.98 2.51 -0.88
CA PRO A 315 22.25 1.51 0.15
C PRO A 315 21.65 0.14 -0.18
N THR A 316 20.46 0.11 -0.79
CA THR A 316 19.78 -1.14 -1.14
C THR A 316 20.58 -1.97 -2.15
N ALA A 317 21.04 -1.37 -3.26
CA ALA A 317 21.80 -2.10 -4.28
C ALA A 317 23.19 -2.49 -3.75
N GLU A 318 23.84 -1.60 -3.00
CA GLU A 318 25.14 -1.84 -2.36
C GLU A 318 25.09 -3.03 -1.40
N LEU A 319 24.14 -3.04 -0.47
CA LEU A 319 23.98 -4.13 0.51
C LEU A 319 23.57 -5.43 -0.17
N ARG A 320 22.66 -5.37 -1.14
CA ARG A 320 22.25 -6.54 -1.90
C ARG A 320 23.45 -7.18 -2.60
N ALA A 321 24.26 -6.39 -3.31
CA ALA A 321 25.46 -6.88 -3.97
C ALA A 321 26.47 -7.44 -2.96
N ALA A 322 26.75 -6.72 -1.88
CA ALA A 322 27.68 -7.16 -0.84
C ALA A 322 27.26 -8.50 -0.22
N ILE A 323 25.97 -8.70 0.07
CA ILE A 323 25.44 -9.93 0.65
C ILE A 323 25.52 -11.10 -0.35
N LEU A 324 25.11 -10.88 -1.60
CA LEU A 324 25.09 -11.94 -2.61
C LEU A 324 26.51 -12.42 -2.96
N ASN A 325 27.49 -11.51 -2.86
CA ASN A 325 28.90 -11.78 -3.15
C ASN A 325 29.68 -12.42 -1.99
N LEU A 326 29.04 -12.70 -0.84
CA LEU A 326 29.70 -13.43 0.24
C LEU A 326 30.05 -14.86 -0.20
N ASP A 327 31.24 -15.34 0.17
CA ASP A 327 31.68 -16.70 -0.17
C ASP A 327 30.80 -17.77 0.49
N THR A 328 30.29 -17.50 1.70
CA THR A 328 29.49 -18.43 2.50
C THR A 328 28.21 -17.79 3.04
N PRO A 329 27.13 -18.57 3.25
CA PRO A 329 25.87 -18.07 3.81
C PRO A 329 25.96 -17.88 5.34
N GLU A 330 26.76 -16.90 5.78
CA GLU A 330 26.85 -16.49 7.19
C GLU A 330 25.79 -15.42 7.52
N PRO A 331 25.20 -15.35 8.73
CA PRO A 331 24.21 -14.33 9.10
C PRO A 331 24.70 -12.89 8.92
N VAL A 332 23.85 -12.01 8.39
CA VAL A 332 24.21 -10.60 8.12
C VAL A 332 23.30 -9.61 8.84
N VAL A 333 23.90 -8.63 9.52
CA VAL A 333 23.23 -7.40 9.96
C VAL A 333 23.51 -6.29 8.96
N VAL A 334 22.45 -5.71 8.40
CA VAL A 334 22.58 -4.58 7.48
C VAL A 334 22.61 -3.26 8.25
N LYS A 335 23.69 -2.50 8.07
CA LYS A 335 23.91 -1.23 8.77
C LYS A 335 23.82 -0.06 7.80
N ARG A 336 23.20 1.03 8.23
CA ARG A 336 23.25 2.32 7.52
C ARG A 336 23.20 3.48 8.49
N ARG A 337 24.04 4.50 8.22
CA ARG A 337 24.04 5.76 8.94
C ARG A 337 23.07 6.77 8.34
N TYR A 338 22.34 7.48 9.20
CA TYR A 338 21.39 8.53 8.85
C TYR A 338 21.65 9.79 9.68
N GLU A 339 21.61 10.95 9.02
CA GLU A 339 21.83 12.28 9.64
C GLU A 339 20.53 13.10 9.68
N GLU A 340 19.38 12.42 9.65
CA GLU A 340 18.08 13.07 9.72
C GLU A 340 17.85 13.71 11.10
N THR A 341 17.07 14.78 11.15
CA THR A 341 16.70 15.45 12.40
C THR A 341 15.25 15.19 12.80
N SER A 342 14.43 14.69 11.86
CA SER A 342 13.04 14.31 12.10
C SER A 342 12.94 12.81 12.35
N PRO A 343 12.29 12.37 13.46
CA PRO A 343 12.01 10.96 13.69
C PRO A 343 11.23 10.31 12.55
N GLU A 344 10.30 11.06 11.95
CA GLU A 344 9.50 10.60 10.83
C GLU A 344 10.37 10.38 9.58
N ALA A 345 11.27 11.33 9.28
CA ALA A 345 12.16 11.21 8.14
C ALA A 345 13.15 10.06 8.30
N LEU A 346 13.73 9.89 9.49
CA LEU A 346 14.58 8.75 9.83
C LEU A 346 13.84 7.44 9.57
N ALA A 347 12.66 7.28 10.17
CA ALA A 347 11.88 6.06 10.08
C ALA A 347 11.49 5.72 8.63
N VAL A 348 10.99 6.70 7.87
CA VAL A 348 10.57 6.49 6.47
C VAL A 348 11.76 6.13 5.57
N LYS A 349 12.88 6.86 5.67
CA LYS A 349 14.07 6.58 4.85
C LYS A 349 14.70 5.24 5.19
N ALA A 350 14.87 4.95 6.49
CA ALA A 350 15.44 3.68 6.93
C ALA A 350 14.57 2.48 6.56
N ALA A 351 13.25 2.59 6.71
CA ALA A 351 12.29 1.57 6.28
C ALA A 351 12.37 1.31 4.77
N ALA A 352 12.47 2.37 3.97
CA ALA A 352 12.57 2.28 2.52
C ALA A 352 13.88 1.66 2.04
N ASP A 353 15.00 1.94 2.70
CA ASP A 353 16.33 1.46 2.30
C ASP A 353 16.61 0.02 2.75
N LEU A 354 16.28 -0.30 4.02
CA LEU A 354 16.66 -1.54 4.69
C LEU A 354 15.55 -2.59 4.70
N GLY A 355 14.28 -2.17 4.68
CA GLY A 355 13.13 -3.07 4.77
C GLY A 355 13.08 -4.13 3.67
N VAL A 356 13.49 -3.77 2.45
CA VAL A 356 13.51 -4.70 1.31
C VAL A 356 14.51 -5.85 1.47
N LEU A 357 15.65 -5.63 2.13
CA LEU A 357 16.66 -6.67 2.36
C LEU A 357 16.14 -7.75 3.32
N LEU A 358 15.23 -7.38 4.22
CA LEU A 358 14.52 -8.28 5.13
C LEU A 358 13.34 -8.96 4.42
N LEU A 359 12.56 -8.21 3.64
CA LEU A 359 11.46 -8.75 2.81
C LEU A 359 11.96 -9.83 1.84
N ASP A 360 13.14 -9.61 1.26
CA ASP A 360 13.77 -10.52 0.30
C ASP A 360 14.51 -11.69 0.99
N GLY A 361 14.60 -11.70 2.33
CA GLY A 361 15.26 -12.77 3.08
C GLY A 361 16.79 -12.77 2.96
N LEU A 362 17.38 -11.63 2.59
CA LEU A 362 18.83 -11.46 2.42
C LEU A 362 19.53 -11.11 3.74
N ALA A 363 18.88 -10.30 4.57
CA ALA A 363 19.39 -9.82 5.85
C ALA A 363 18.78 -10.60 7.04
N ASP A 364 19.58 -10.77 8.07
CA ASP A 364 19.27 -11.49 9.32
C ASP A 364 19.29 -10.55 10.54
N GLY A 365 19.48 -9.25 10.32
CA GLY A 365 19.36 -8.21 11.33
C GLY A 365 19.50 -6.81 10.73
N ILE A 366 19.16 -5.80 11.52
CA ILE A 366 19.15 -4.40 11.11
C ILE A 366 19.89 -3.53 12.13
N TRP A 367 20.64 -2.55 11.63
CA TRP A 367 21.29 -1.53 12.44
C TRP A 367 21.16 -0.14 11.78
N ILE A 368 20.37 0.72 12.39
CA ILE A 368 20.24 2.13 12.05
C ILE A 368 21.23 2.92 12.93
N ASP A 369 22.29 3.47 12.33
CA ASP A 369 23.20 4.39 13.02
C ASP A 369 22.67 5.83 12.86
N ALA A 370 22.03 6.36 13.90
CA ALA A 370 21.42 7.70 13.87
C ALA A 370 21.76 8.47 15.16
N PRO A 371 22.98 9.05 15.26
CA PRO A 371 23.50 9.61 16.52
C PRO A 371 22.72 10.80 17.06
N GLY A 372 21.83 11.40 16.25
CA GLY A 372 20.92 12.46 16.68
C GLY A 372 19.71 11.99 17.49
N PHE A 373 19.53 10.67 17.67
CA PHE A 373 18.36 10.10 18.34
C PHE A 373 18.76 9.21 19.53
N ALA A 374 17.83 9.03 20.47
CA ALA A 374 18.03 8.12 21.59
C ALA A 374 18.05 6.66 21.11
N GLU A 375 18.85 5.81 21.76
CA GLU A 375 19.01 4.40 21.41
C GLU A 375 17.67 3.64 21.39
N ASP A 376 16.84 3.84 22.42
CA ASP A 376 15.50 3.22 22.49
C ASP A 376 14.59 3.65 21.34
N GLN A 377 14.70 4.90 20.89
CA GLN A 377 13.91 5.41 19.77
C GLN A 377 14.33 4.75 18.45
N VAL A 378 15.64 4.56 18.26
CA VAL A 378 16.18 3.84 17.09
C VAL A 378 15.77 2.38 17.13
N ARG A 379 15.86 1.74 18.30
CA ARG A 379 15.45 0.35 18.53
C ARG A 379 13.97 0.14 18.18
N GLU A 380 13.09 1.05 18.60
CA GLU A 380 11.65 0.99 18.26
C GLU A 380 11.41 1.07 16.74
N ILE A 381 12.12 1.96 16.03
CA ILE A 381 12.02 2.06 14.56
C ILE A 381 12.48 0.76 13.89
N GLU A 382 13.59 0.17 14.34
CA GLU A 382 14.09 -1.11 13.81
C GLU A 382 13.08 -2.24 14.00
N LEU A 383 12.52 -2.38 15.20
CA LEU A 383 11.48 -3.37 15.51
C LEU A 383 10.24 -3.18 14.62
N MET A 384 9.78 -1.94 14.43
CA MET A 384 8.67 -1.62 13.53
C MET A 384 8.99 -1.96 12.06
N ILE A 385 10.23 -1.78 11.60
CA ILE A 385 10.67 -2.20 10.25
C ILE A 385 10.66 -3.72 10.12
N LEU A 386 11.17 -4.45 11.12
CA LEU A 386 11.12 -5.92 11.13
C LEU A 386 9.67 -6.46 11.12
N GLN A 387 8.77 -5.79 11.86
CA GLN A 387 7.34 -6.11 11.88
C GLN A 387 6.67 -5.80 10.55
N ALA A 388 6.93 -4.63 9.97
CA ALA A 388 6.45 -4.26 8.65
C ALA A 388 6.98 -5.18 7.55
N ALA A 389 8.19 -5.74 7.68
CA ALA A 389 8.75 -6.74 6.77
C ALA A 389 8.26 -8.18 7.04
N ARG A 390 7.44 -8.38 8.09
CA ARG A 390 6.88 -9.69 8.50
C ARG A 390 7.94 -10.73 8.86
N VAL A 391 9.05 -10.29 9.44
CA VAL A 391 10.15 -11.19 9.86
C VAL A 391 10.28 -11.30 11.37
N ARG A 392 9.77 -10.32 12.14
CA ARG A 392 9.69 -10.37 13.60
C ARG A 392 8.53 -9.47 14.05
N PHE A 393 7.67 -9.99 14.92
CA PHE A 393 6.58 -9.21 15.52
C PHE A 393 7.00 -8.82 16.95
N SER A 394 6.81 -7.55 17.30
CA SER A 394 7.21 -7.00 18.61
C SER A 394 6.08 -6.30 19.33
N HIS A 395 5.06 -5.84 18.60
CA HIS A 395 3.89 -5.15 19.16
C HIS A 395 2.61 -5.76 18.59
N THR A 396 1.48 -5.39 19.18
CA THR A 396 0.19 -5.58 18.50
C THR A 396 0.19 -4.79 17.21
N GLU A 397 -0.17 -5.44 16.10
CA GLU A 397 -0.32 -4.82 14.80
C GLU A 397 -1.77 -4.36 14.61
N TYR A 398 -1.92 -3.13 14.09
CA TYR A 398 -3.22 -2.59 13.75
C TYR A 398 -3.38 -2.48 12.23
N ILE A 399 -4.31 -3.24 11.68
CA ILE A 399 -4.66 -3.23 10.26
C ILE A 399 -5.89 -2.34 10.11
N ALA A 400 -5.68 -1.05 9.86
CA ALA A 400 -6.76 -0.07 9.88
C ALA A 400 -6.90 0.69 8.56
N CYS A 401 -8.15 0.85 8.10
CA CYS A 401 -8.41 1.52 6.82
C CYS A 401 -8.10 3.02 6.88
N PRO A 402 -7.66 3.65 5.77
CA PRO A 402 -7.35 5.08 5.74
C PRO A 402 -8.59 5.99 5.85
N SER A 403 -9.77 5.42 6.08
CA SER A 403 -11.07 6.03 5.84
C SER A 403 -11.35 6.34 4.37
N CYS A 404 -12.62 6.53 4.04
CA CYS A 404 -13.10 7.07 2.76
C CYS A 404 -14.54 7.58 2.95
N GLY A 405 -15.17 8.12 1.92
CA GLY A 405 -16.60 8.52 1.96
C GLY A 405 -17.61 7.41 2.28
N ARG A 406 -17.17 6.17 2.53
CA ARG A 406 -17.98 5.02 2.95
C ARG A 406 -17.90 4.75 4.45
N THR A 407 -16.96 5.40 5.14
CA THR A 407 -16.70 5.16 6.55
C THR A 407 -17.93 5.57 7.37
N LEU A 408 -18.38 4.66 8.25
CA LEU A 408 -19.65 4.80 8.97
C LEU A 408 -19.53 5.38 10.38
N TYR A 409 -18.30 5.63 10.83
CA TYR A 409 -17.96 6.12 12.17
C TYR A 409 -16.60 6.83 12.17
N ASP A 410 -16.27 7.55 13.23
CA ASP A 410 -14.94 8.15 13.37
C ASP A 410 -13.88 7.06 13.61
N ILE A 411 -13.28 6.60 12.52
CA ILE A 411 -12.31 5.50 12.55
C ILE A 411 -10.98 5.91 13.16
N GLU A 412 -10.56 7.16 12.99
CA GLU A 412 -9.33 7.67 13.57
C GLU A 412 -9.41 7.66 15.09
N LYS A 413 -10.50 8.23 15.64
CA LYS A 413 -10.77 8.17 17.07
C LYS A 413 -10.91 6.74 17.58
N THR A 414 -11.68 5.90 16.87
CA THR A 414 -11.90 4.50 17.30
C THR A 414 -10.60 3.70 17.28
N LEU A 415 -9.73 3.91 16.31
CA LEU A 415 -8.41 3.29 16.25
C LEU A 415 -7.56 3.73 17.45
N ALA A 416 -7.57 5.03 17.78
CA ALA A 416 -6.88 5.55 18.97
C ALA A 416 -7.43 4.92 20.27
N ASP A 417 -8.76 4.80 20.40
CA ASP A 417 -9.41 4.19 21.56
C ASP A 417 -9.02 2.70 21.69
N ILE A 418 -9.03 1.95 20.59
CA ILE A 418 -8.59 0.54 20.56
C ILE A 418 -7.11 0.43 20.95
N LYS A 419 -6.22 1.26 20.36
CA LYS A 419 -4.79 1.27 20.68
C LYS A 419 -4.54 1.58 22.16
N SER A 420 -5.28 2.51 22.75
CA SER A 420 -5.16 2.88 24.17
C SER A 420 -5.44 1.70 25.10
N ARG A 421 -6.31 0.77 24.69
CA ARG A 421 -6.71 -0.41 25.47
C ARG A 421 -5.89 -1.66 25.16
N THR A 422 -5.15 -1.72 24.05
CA THR A 422 -4.56 -2.99 23.57
C THR A 422 -3.07 -2.91 23.22
N SER A 423 -2.45 -1.73 23.23
CA SER A 423 -1.06 -1.54 22.79
C SER A 423 0.00 -2.21 23.69
N HIS A 424 -0.34 -2.53 24.93
CA HIS A 424 0.52 -3.30 25.84
C HIS A 424 0.57 -4.80 25.48
N LEU A 425 -0.35 -5.28 24.65
CA LEU A 425 -0.35 -6.65 24.14
C LEU A 425 0.68 -6.78 23.02
N SER A 426 1.16 -8.01 22.80
CA SER A 426 2.11 -8.33 21.73
C SER A 426 1.62 -9.52 20.90
N ASN A 427 2.13 -9.66 19.68
CA ASN A 427 1.81 -10.78 18.77
C ASN A 427 0.34 -10.92 18.36
N LEU A 428 -0.47 -9.88 18.58
CA LEU A 428 -1.86 -9.82 18.12
C LEU A 428 -1.98 -8.94 16.88
N LYS A 429 -2.93 -9.28 16.01
CA LYS A 429 -3.33 -8.46 14.86
C LYS A 429 -4.79 -8.07 15.00
N ILE A 430 -5.05 -6.77 15.06
CA ILE A 430 -6.39 -6.22 15.20
C ILE A 430 -6.74 -5.42 13.95
N GLY A 431 -7.77 -5.87 13.23
CA GLY A 431 -8.33 -5.19 12.08
C GLY A 431 -9.37 -4.14 12.50
N VAL A 432 -9.27 -2.91 12.01
CA VAL A 432 -10.22 -1.82 12.29
C VAL A 432 -10.71 -1.23 10.97
N MET A 433 -11.98 -1.49 10.62
CA MET A 433 -12.48 -1.27 9.26
C MET A 433 -13.71 -0.36 9.26
N GLY A 434 -13.62 0.74 8.51
CA GLY A 434 -14.66 1.77 8.44
C GLY A 434 -15.99 1.31 7.82
N CYS A 435 -15.99 0.24 7.03
CA CYS A 435 -17.19 -0.30 6.39
C CYS A 435 -17.09 -1.81 6.09
N ILE A 436 -18.25 -2.46 5.89
CA ILE A 436 -18.36 -3.89 5.57
C ILE A 436 -17.91 -4.25 4.14
N VAL A 437 -17.71 -3.25 3.27
CA VAL A 437 -17.53 -3.47 1.83
C VAL A 437 -16.23 -4.20 1.51
N ASN A 438 -15.09 -3.63 1.89
CA ASN A 438 -13.79 -4.28 1.74
C ASN A 438 -13.24 -4.78 3.08
N GLY A 439 -13.78 -4.29 4.21
CA GLY A 439 -13.26 -4.52 5.56
C GLY A 439 -12.99 -6.00 5.88
N PRO A 440 -13.98 -6.91 5.72
CA PRO A 440 -13.78 -8.34 6.01
C PRO A 440 -12.66 -9.01 5.19
N GLY A 441 -12.48 -8.60 3.93
CA GLY A 441 -11.40 -9.11 3.08
C GLY A 441 -10.04 -8.53 3.45
N GLU A 442 -9.99 -7.23 3.73
CA GLU A 442 -8.75 -6.51 4.06
C GLU A 442 -8.19 -6.86 5.45
N MET A 443 -9.05 -7.30 6.38
CA MET A 443 -8.65 -7.82 7.69
C MET A 443 -8.58 -9.36 7.77
N ALA A 444 -8.62 -10.06 6.64
CA ALA A 444 -8.65 -11.52 6.62
C ALA A 444 -7.48 -12.20 7.36
N ASP A 445 -6.36 -11.48 7.49
CA ASP A 445 -5.14 -11.92 8.18
C ASP A 445 -5.07 -11.44 9.66
N ALA A 446 -6.11 -10.77 10.16
CA ALA A 446 -6.21 -10.31 11.54
C ALA A 446 -6.78 -11.39 12.46
N ASP A 447 -6.34 -11.40 13.72
CA ASP A 447 -6.86 -12.32 14.75
C ASP A 447 -8.23 -11.85 15.22
N TYR A 448 -8.41 -10.54 15.35
CA TYR A 448 -9.66 -9.90 15.72
C TYR A 448 -10.03 -8.78 14.75
N GLY A 449 -11.32 -8.61 14.49
CA GLY A 449 -11.83 -7.57 13.59
C GLY A 449 -12.91 -6.70 14.23
N TYR A 450 -12.80 -5.38 14.05
CA TYR A 450 -13.78 -4.37 14.42
C TYR A 450 -14.27 -3.69 13.13
N VAL A 451 -15.48 -3.99 12.68
CA VAL A 451 -15.98 -3.55 11.35
C VAL A 451 -17.27 -2.75 11.47
N GLY A 452 -17.29 -1.56 10.86
CA GLY A 452 -18.50 -0.75 10.68
C GLY A 452 -19.52 -1.46 9.79
N ALA A 453 -20.67 -1.79 10.35
CA ALA A 453 -21.75 -2.48 9.63
C ALA A 453 -22.88 -1.52 9.20
N ALA A 454 -23.22 -0.56 10.07
CA ALA A 454 -24.17 0.53 9.81
C ALA A 454 -23.81 1.72 10.71
N PRO A 455 -24.36 2.93 10.50
CA PRO A 455 -24.15 4.04 11.42
C PRO A 455 -24.43 3.65 12.88
N GLY A 456 -23.44 3.84 13.76
CA GLY A 456 -23.51 3.45 15.18
C GLY A 456 -23.55 1.94 15.47
N ARG A 457 -23.25 1.09 14.48
CA ARG A 457 -23.32 -0.38 14.59
C ARG A 457 -22.03 -1.05 14.12
N ILE A 458 -21.50 -1.93 14.96
CA ILE A 458 -20.25 -2.65 14.73
C ILE A 458 -20.52 -4.15 14.65
N THR A 459 -19.75 -4.85 13.82
CA THR A 459 -19.67 -6.31 13.82
C THR A 459 -18.25 -6.71 14.21
N LEU A 460 -18.13 -7.58 15.21
CA LEU A 460 -16.87 -8.15 15.68
C LEU A 460 -16.59 -9.48 15.00
N TYR A 461 -15.32 -9.73 14.74
CA TYR A 461 -14.82 -10.93 14.09
C TYR A 461 -13.68 -11.56 14.89
N LYS A 462 -13.59 -12.89 14.84
CA LYS A 462 -12.41 -13.67 15.20
C LYS A 462 -11.91 -14.38 13.95
N GLY A 463 -10.73 -14.00 13.46
CA GLY A 463 -10.32 -14.29 12.09
C GLY A 463 -11.39 -13.85 11.10
N ARG A 464 -11.88 -14.79 10.28
CA ARG A 464 -12.96 -14.55 9.30
C ARG A 464 -14.36 -14.79 9.86
N THR A 465 -14.49 -15.23 11.11
CA THR A 465 -15.78 -15.62 11.69
C THR A 465 -16.43 -14.46 12.42
N VAL A 466 -17.70 -14.16 12.09
CA VAL A 466 -18.50 -13.20 12.84
C VAL A 466 -18.83 -13.75 14.22
N VAL A 467 -18.43 -13.05 15.29
CA VAL A 467 -18.68 -13.47 16.67
C VAL A 467 -19.72 -12.59 17.37
N ALA A 468 -19.86 -11.33 16.95
CA ALA A 468 -20.95 -10.45 17.39
C ALA A 468 -21.39 -9.56 16.24
N ARG A 469 -22.70 -9.51 15.96
CA ARG A 469 -23.23 -8.82 14.78
C ARG A 469 -24.06 -7.60 15.15
N ASN A 470 -23.81 -6.48 14.49
CA ASN A 470 -24.58 -5.24 14.62
C ASN A 470 -24.78 -4.76 16.08
N ILE A 471 -23.74 -4.91 16.90
CA ILE A 471 -23.74 -4.43 18.28
C ILE A 471 -23.62 -2.89 18.31
N PRO A 472 -24.17 -2.22 19.35
CA PRO A 472 -23.99 -0.79 19.53
C PRO A 472 -22.50 -0.42 19.59
N GLN A 473 -22.10 0.63 18.86
CA GLN A 473 -20.69 1.06 18.80
C GLN A 473 -20.12 1.39 20.19
N GLN A 474 -20.93 1.95 21.09
CA GLN A 474 -20.51 2.33 22.43
C GLN A 474 -20.09 1.12 23.29
N GLU A 475 -20.62 -0.06 23.02
CA GLU A 475 -20.30 -1.30 23.74
C GLU A 475 -19.19 -2.10 23.03
N ALA A 476 -18.92 -1.81 21.75
CA ALA A 476 -18.14 -2.69 20.90
C ALA A 476 -16.67 -2.84 21.31
N LEU A 477 -16.06 -1.78 21.87
CA LEU A 477 -14.68 -1.84 22.35
C LEU A 477 -14.55 -2.74 23.60
N ASP A 478 -15.47 -2.60 24.55
CA ASP A 478 -15.45 -3.44 25.74
C ASP A 478 -15.72 -4.90 25.39
N ARG A 479 -16.64 -5.16 24.45
CA ARG A 479 -16.88 -6.50 23.90
C ARG A 479 -15.66 -7.10 23.19
N LEU A 480 -14.88 -6.27 22.48
CA LEU A 480 -13.62 -6.70 21.86
C LEU A 480 -12.60 -7.11 22.93
N VAL A 481 -12.46 -6.32 24.00
CA VAL A 481 -11.57 -6.65 25.12
C VAL A 481 -12.02 -7.91 25.85
N GLU A 482 -13.32 -8.07 26.10
CA GLU A 482 -13.90 -9.30 26.67
C GLU A 482 -13.59 -10.53 25.81
N LEU A 483 -13.67 -10.40 24.48
CA LEU A 483 -13.34 -11.46 23.55
C LEU A 483 -11.86 -11.86 23.63
N ILE A 484 -10.95 -10.88 23.61
CA ILE A 484 -9.50 -11.13 23.74
C ILE A 484 -9.18 -11.80 25.08
N LYS A 485 -9.83 -11.36 26.17
CA LYS A 485 -9.71 -11.98 27.51
C LYS A 485 -10.22 -13.42 27.53
N ALA A 486 -11.38 -13.69 26.93
CA ALA A 486 -11.97 -15.01 26.87
C ALA A 486 -11.10 -16.01 26.07
N ASP A 487 -10.35 -15.51 25.10
CA ASP A 487 -9.42 -16.29 24.29
C ASP A 487 -8.05 -16.53 24.95
N GLY A 488 -7.79 -15.93 26.13
CA GLY A 488 -6.55 -16.11 26.88
C GLY A 488 -5.36 -15.30 26.34
N GLU A 489 -5.60 -14.39 25.40
CA GLU A 489 -4.59 -13.55 24.74
C GLU A 489 -4.34 -12.22 25.48
N TRP A 490 -5.05 -11.98 26.58
CA TRP A 490 -4.92 -10.75 27.36
C TRP A 490 -3.85 -10.88 28.46
N VAL A 491 -2.95 -9.91 28.51
CA VAL A 491 -1.96 -9.73 29.57
C VAL A 491 -2.20 -8.37 30.21
N GLU A 492 -2.28 -8.28 31.53
CA GLU A 492 -2.48 -6.98 32.20
C GLU A 492 -1.22 -6.08 32.02
N PRO A 493 -1.41 -4.75 31.82
CA PRO A 493 -0.35 -3.80 31.47
C PRO A 493 0.67 -3.51 32.57
#